data_AF-A0A945W276-F1
#
_entry.id   AF-A0A945W276-F1
#
_cell.length_a   1.000
_cell.length_b   1.000
_cell.length_c   1.000
_cell.angle_alpha   90.00
_cell.angle_beta   90.00
_cell.angle_gamma   90.00
#
_symmetry.space_group_name_H-M   'P 1'
#
loop_
_entity.id
_entity.type
_entity.pdbx_description
1 polymer ?
#
loop_
_entity_poly.entity_id
_entity_poly.type
_entity_poly.pdbx_seq_one_letter_code
_entity_poly.pdbx_strand_id
1 'polypeptide(L)' 'YSPLYWGMVFPLGMYTACTIKLSQALNLPFIMNIPRYFIYLAFVGWTVIFVSMIISMLKAASAKEAAA' A
#
# COMPACT_ATOMS: atom_id res chain seq x y z
N TYR A 1 -11.45 -0.86 -9.83
CA TYR A 1 -10.97 -0.71 -8.44
C TYR A 1 -12.03 -1.25 -7.51
N SER A 2 -11.64 -1.99 -6.47
CA SER A 2 -12.52 -2.36 -5.36
C SER A 2 -11.88 -1.87 -4.06
N PRO A 3 -12.63 -1.26 -3.12
CA PRO A 3 -12.11 -0.82 -1.83
C PRO A 3 -11.37 -1.92 -1.05
N LEU A 4 -11.75 -3.19 -1.24
CA LEU A 4 -11.07 -4.36 -0.66
C LEU A 4 -9.58 -4.45 -1.03
N TYR A 5 -9.15 -3.85 -2.14
CA TYR A 5 -7.75 -3.86 -2.56
C TYR A 5 -6.84 -3.10 -1.59
N TRP A 6 -7.36 -2.07 -0.91
CA TRP A 6 -6.61 -1.41 0.17
C TRP A 6 -6.37 -2.33 1.35
N GLY A 7 -7.30 -3.23 1.66
CA GLY A 7 -7.13 -4.25 2.70
C GLY A 7 -5.98 -5.22 2.41
N MET A 8 -5.60 -5.41 1.14
CA MET A 8 -4.47 -6.26 0.75
C MET A 8 -3.13 -5.53 0.82
N VAL A 9 -3.07 -4.25 0.44
CA VAL A 9 -1.80 -3.49 0.41
C VAL A 9 -1.47 -2.78 1.71
N PHE A 10 -2.47 -2.53 2.57
CA PHE A 10 -2.27 -1.91 3.88
C PHE A 10 -1.34 -2.75 4.80
N PRO A 11 -1.50 -4.08 4.92
CA PRO A 11 -0.59 -4.91 5.71
C PRO A 11 0.88 -4.84 5.26
N LEU A 12 1.16 -4.54 3.99
CA LEU A 12 2.55 -4.46 3.51
C LEU A 12 3.36 -3.37 4.23
N GLY A 13 2.78 -2.17 4.37
CA GLY A 13 3.38 -1.07 5.12
C GLY A 13 3.39 -1.35 6.63
N MET A 14 2.28 -1.89 7.15
CA MET A 14 2.16 -2.25 8.57
C MET A 14 3.22 -3.26 8.99
N TYR A 15 3.40 -4.36 8.25
CA TYR A 15 4.44 -5.35 8.55
C TYR A 15 5.85 -4.76 8.43
N THR A 16 6.11 -3.88 7.47
CA THR A 16 7.39 -3.16 7.39
C THR A 16 7.69 -2.40 8.71
N ALA A 17 6.72 -1.63 9.19
CA ALA A 17 6.86 -0.89 10.45
C ALA A 17 7.01 -1.82 11.66
N CYS A 18 6.21 -2.89 11.73
CA CYS A 18 6.31 -3.90 12.78
C CYS A 18 7.69 -4.58 12.78
N THR A 19 8.27 -4.90 11.62
CA THR A 19 9.61 -5.50 11.53
C THR A 19 10.70 -4.55 12.01
N ILE A 20 10.57 -3.24 11.74
CA ILE A 20 11.49 -2.23 12.30
C ILE A 20 11.41 -2.23 13.82
N LYS A 21 10.18 -2.19 14.37
CA LYS A 21 9.97 -2.21 15.83
C LYS A 21 10.45 -3.49 16.47
N LEU A 22 10.26 -4.63 15.82
CA LEU A 22 10.77 -5.93 16.27
C LEU A 22 12.30 -5.94 16.33
N SER A 23 12.97 -5.45 15.28
CA SER A 23 14.43 -5.36 15.26
C SER A 23 14.97 -4.49 16.40
N GLN A 24 14.32 -3.35 16.67
CA GLN A 24 14.66 -2.44 17.76
C GLN A 24 14.42 -3.09 19.13
N ALA A 25 13.27 -3.74 19.33
CA ALA A 25 12.90 -4.35 20.61
C ALA A 25 13.80 -5.53 20.98
N LEU A 26 14.20 -6.34 20.00
CA LEU A 26 15.04 -7.53 20.22
C LEU A 26 16.54 -7.26 20.05
N ASN A 27 16.94 -6.03 19.71
CA ASN A 27 18.33 -5.67 19.38
C ASN A 27 18.93 -6.57 18.28
N LEU A 28 18.15 -6.88 17.24
CA LEU A 28 18.56 -7.74 16.13
C LEU A 28 18.74 -6.91 14.85
N PRO A 29 19.86 -6.18 14.68
CA PRO A 29 20.04 -5.22 13.59
C PRO A 29 20.02 -5.85 12.20
N PHE A 30 20.35 -7.14 12.07
CA PHE A 30 20.28 -7.85 10.79
C PHE A 30 18.85 -7.92 10.22
N ILE A 31 17.83 -7.91 11.09
CA ILE A 31 16.42 -7.94 10.69
C ILE A 31 16.04 -6.67 9.92
N MET A 32 16.74 -5.53 10.14
CA MET A 32 16.48 -4.27 9.42
C MET A 32 16.71 -4.35 7.91
N ASN A 33 17.40 -5.38 7.41
CA ASN A 33 17.57 -5.58 5.98
C ASN A 33 16.23 -5.91 5.29
N ILE A 34 15.32 -6.60 5.98
CA ILE A 34 13.99 -6.96 5.47
C ILE A 34 13.14 -5.71 5.19
N PRO A 35 12.83 -4.84 6.17
CA PRO A 35 11.97 -3.68 5.94
C PRO A 35 12.62 -2.67 4.98
N ARG A 36 13.96 -2.62 4.90
CA ARG A 36 14.68 -1.75 3.96
C ARG A 36 14.32 -2.03 2.50
N TYR A 37 14.14 -3.29 2.12
CA TYR A 37 13.73 -3.65 0.75
C TYR A 37 12.22 -3.76 0.63
N PHE A 38 11.55 -4.28 1.65
CA PHE A 38 10.10 -4.53 1.62
C PHE A 38 9.28 -3.24 1.53
N ILE A 39 9.80 -2.10 2.03
CA ILE A 39 9.15 -0.80 1.90
C ILE A 39 8.92 -0.42 0.43
N TYR A 40 9.82 -0.79 -0.49
CA TYR A 40 9.63 -0.51 -1.92
C TYR A 40 8.48 -1.34 -2.51
N LEU A 41 8.34 -2.60 -2.10
CA LEU A 41 7.20 -3.44 -2.48
C LEU A 41 5.87 -2.87 -1.94
N ALA A 42 5.88 -2.40 -0.69
CA ALA A 42 4.72 -1.73 -0.10
C ALA A 42 4.34 -0.46 -0.87
N PHE A 43 5.32 0.37 -1.22
CA PHE A 43 5.11 1.60 -2.01
C PHE A 43 4.59 1.31 -3.42
N VAL A 44 5.13 0.30 -4.10
CA VAL A 44 4.66 -0.12 -5.43
C VAL A 44 3.21 -0.58 -5.35
N GLY A 45 2.88 -1.45 -4.39
CA GLY A 45 1.51 -1.92 -4.18
C GLY A 45 0.54 -0.77 -3.90
N TRP A 46 0.91 0.15 -3.01
CA TRP A 46 0.13 1.35 -2.71
C TRP A 46 -0.08 2.23 -3.94
N THR A 47 0.98 2.49 -4.71
CA THR A 47 0.91 3.33 -5.91
C THR A 47 -0.03 2.72 -6.95
N VAL A 48 0.06 1.41 -7.19
CA VAL A 48 -0.80 0.71 -8.15
C VAL A 48 -2.29 0.79 -7.75
N ILE A 49 -2.60 0.54 -6.47
CA ILE A 49 -3.98 0.60 -5.99
C ILE A 49 -4.50 2.04 -5.96
N PHE A 50 -3.67 3.00 -5.58
CA PHE A 50 -4.01 4.41 -5.59
C PHE A 50 -4.32 4.91 -7.01
N VAL A 51 -3.45 4.62 -7.99
CA VAL A 51 -3.70 4.98 -9.40
C VAL A 51 -4.97 4.30 -9.91
N SER A 52 -5.18 3.02 -9.57
CA SER A 52 -6.40 2.29 -9.94
C SER A 52 -7.65 2.95 -9.36
N MET A 53 -7.58 3.49 -8.14
CA MET A 53 -8.67 4.23 -7.49
C MET A 53 -8.96 5.53 -8.25
N ILE A 54 -7.95 6.35 -8.54
CA ILE A 54 -8.11 7.61 -9.27
C ILE A 54 -8.72 7.36 -10.65
N ILE A 55 -8.22 6.39 -11.41
CA ILE A 55 -8.79 6.02 -12.73
C ILE A 55 -10.27 5.63 -12.59
N SER A 56 -10.62 4.88 -11.54
CA SER A 56 -12.00 4.46 -11.30
C SER A 56 -12.91 5.64 -10.95
N MET A 57 -12.41 6.61 -10.17
CA MET A 57 -13.16 7.82 -9.80
C MET A 57 -13.38 8.72 -11.02
N LEU A 58 -12.36 8.91 -11.86
CA LEU A 58 -12.47 9.70 -13.09
C LEU A 58 -13.49 9.08 -14.06
N LYS A 59 -13.44 7.75 -14.27
CA LYS A 59 -14.42 7.03 -15.08
C LYS A 59 -15.84 7.17 -14.55
N ALA A 60 -16.02 7.08 -13.23
CA ALA A 60 -17.32 7.24 -12.60
C ALA A 60 -17.87 8.67 -12.73
N ALA A 61 -17.00 9.69 -12.63
CA ALA A 61 -17.38 11.09 -12.80
C ALA A 61 -17.85 11.37 -14.24
N SER A 62 -17.10 10.95 -15.25
CA SER A 62 -17.48 11.14 -16.66
C SER A 62 -18.76 10.39 -17.05
N ALA A 63 -18.99 9.20 -16.49
CA ALA A 63 -20.22 8.45 -16.72
C ALA A 63 -21.46 9.14 -16.11
N LYS A 64 -21.29 9.80 -14.95
CA LYS A 64 -22.36 10.55 -14.30
C LYS A 64 -22.74 11.81 -15.09
N GLU A 65 -21.76 12.46 -15.72
CA GLU A 65 -21.98 13.65 -16.56
C GLU A 65 -22.67 13.30 -17.88
N ALA A 66 -22.37 12.15 -18.49
CA ALA A 66 -23.05 11.69 -19.72
C ALA A 66 -24.49 11.19 -19.49
N ALA A 67 -24.87 10.91 -18.25
CA ALA A 67 -26.20 10.42 -17.86
C ALA A 67 -27.12 11.53 -17.31
N ALA A 68 -26.60 12.75 -17.15
CA ALA A 68 -27.32 13.94 -16.71
C ALA A 68 -27.72 14.82 -17.90
#